data_AF-A0A7W7ZH43-F1
#
_entry.id   AF-A0A7W7ZH43-F1
#
_cell.length_a   1.000
_cell.length_b   1.000
_cell.length_c   1.000
_cell.angle_alpha   90.00
_cell.angle_beta   90.00
_cell.angle_gamma   90.00
#
_symmetry.space_group_name_H-M   'P 1'
#
loop_
_entity.id
_entity.type
_entity.pdbx_description
1 polymer ?
#
loop_
_entity_poly.entity_id
_entity_poly.type
_entity_poly.pdbx_seq_one_letter_code
_entity_poly.pdbx_strand_id
1 'polypeptide(L)'
;MKFGVLVFPGSNCDHDTFNVIESHVGRPVSFLWHASEDLEGCDAILVPGGFAYGDYLRTGAIASFAHIMQPVKKFAANGGLVLGICNGFQILCESGLLPGALMRNANQHYICKQVHLRTETVTSPFTNSLAPGQILKMPIGHMEGNYFCDDSTLAELRSQNRIAFRYASTSGEITPESNPNGSLENIAGILSEGKNVLGMMPHPDRSSETLLGSADGLILFKAMAEALAATA
;
A
#
# COMPACT_ATOMS: atom_id res chain seq x y z
N MET A 1 12.79 6.77 -15.27
CA MET A 1 12.19 6.70 -13.93
C MET A 1 11.11 7.75 -13.79
N LYS A 2 9.90 7.40 -14.26
CA LYS A 2 8.67 8.17 -14.13
C LYS A 2 7.67 7.36 -13.28
N PHE A 3 7.00 8.00 -12.34
CA PHE A 3 5.93 7.36 -11.53
C PHE A 3 4.55 7.74 -12.07
N GLY A 4 3.59 6.84 -11.92
CA GLY A 4 2.19 7.09 -12.23
C GLY A 4 1.32 6.99 -10.99
N VAL A 5 0.57 8.04 -10.64
CA VAL A 5 -0.42 8.02 -9.56
C VAL A 5 -1.80 7.87 -10.18
N LEU A 6 -2.49 6.77 -9.88
CA LEU A 6 -3.84 6.56 -10.40
C LEU A 6 -4.82 7.56 -9.79
N VAL A 7 -5.77 8.06 -10.60
CA VAL A 7 -6.86 8.93 -10.13
C VAL A 7 -8.19 8.26 -10.43
N PHE A 8 -8.91 7.89 -9.37
CA PHE A 8 -10.26 7.33 -9.46
C PHE A 8 -11.29 8.38 -9.03
N PRO A 9 -12.53 8.33 -9.51
CA PRO A 9 -13.59 9.17 -8.97
C PRO A 9 -13.74 8.86 -7.47
N GLY A 10 -13.47 9.83 -6.59
CA GLY A 10 -13.53 9.65 -5.13
C GLY A 10 -12.22 9.25 -4.45
N SER A 11 -11.12 9.03 -5.20
CA SER A 11 -9.79 9.05 -4.57
C SER A 11 -9.53 10.44 -3.97
N ASN A 12 -8.79 10.51 -2.87
CA ASN A 12 -8.52 11.77 -2.16
C ASN A 12 -7.11 11.89 -1.58
N CYS A 13 -6.26 10.88 -1.80
CA CYS A 13 -4.86 10.88 -1.43
C CYS A 13 -3.93 10.90 -2.65
N ASP A 14 -4.48 11.03 -3.87
CA ASP A 14 -3.72 11.11 -5.11
C ASP A 14 -2.74 12.29 -5.11
N HIS A 15 -3.19 13.48 -4.72
CA HIS A 15 -2.32 14.65 -4.60
C HIS A 15 -1.27 14.52 -3.48
N ASP A 16 -1.63 13.93 -2.33
CA ASP A 16 -0.67 13.64 -1.25
C ASP A 16 0.46 12.75 -1.80
N THR A 17 0.09 11.67 -2.48
CA THR A 17 1.03 10.71 -3.08
C THR A 17 1.88 11.36 -4.18
N PHE A 18 1.26 12.15 -5.06
CA PHE A 18 1.95 12.88 -6.12
C PHE A 18 3.00 13.84 -5.55
N ASN A 19 2.62 14.64 -4.56
CA ASN A 19 3.52 15.60 -3.92
C ASN A 19 4.72 14.89 -3.26
N VAL A 20 4.55 13.72 -2.66
CA VAL A 20 5.68 12.97 -2.12
C VAL A 20 6.69 12.60 -3.20
N ILE A 21 6.22 12.11 -4.35
CA ILE A 21 7.14 11.73 -5.44
C ILE A 21 7.81 12.97 -6.05
N GLU A 22 7.05 14.01 -6.34
CA GLU A 22 7.56 15.22 -6.99
C GLU A 22 8.53 15.98 -6.07
N SER A 23 8.09 16.31 -4.86
CA SER A 23 8.80 17.23 -3.96
C SER A 23 9.85 16.55 -3.09
N HIS A 24 9.62 15.30 -2.66
CA HIS A 24 10.45 14.66 -1.63
C HIS A 24 11.31 13.51 -2.16
N VAL A 25 10.83 12.79 -3.18
CA VAL A 25 11.63 11.79 -3.90
C VAL A 25 12.39 12.43 -5.07
N GLY A 26 11.86 13.51 -5.64
CA GLY A 26 12.50 14.26 -6.72
C GLY A 26 12.49 13.53 -8.06
N ARG A 27 11.38 12.83 -8.38
CA ARG A 27 11.22 12.06 -9.62
C ARG A 27 10.03 12.55 -10.43
N PRO A 28 10.08 12.48 -11.77
CA PRO A 28 8.93 12.75 -12.62
C PRO A 28 7.74 11.89 -12.22
N VAL A 29 6.56 12.50 -12.13
CA VAL A 29 5.30 11.82 -11.80
C VAL A 29 4.15 12.37 -12.62
N SER A 30 3.19 11.51 -12.98
CA SER A 30 1.98 11.90 -13.71
C SER A 30 0.74 11.29 -13.08
N PHE A 31 -0.38 12.00 -13.17
CA PHE A 31 -1.68 11.44 -12.85
C PHE A 31 -2.17 10.55 -13.99
N LEU A 32 -2.63 9.34 -13.66
CA LEU A 32 -3.16 8.38 -14.61
C LEU A 32 -4.67 8.23 -14.39
N TRP A 33 -5.46 8.66 -15.36
CA TRP A 33 -6.92 8.66 -15.25
C TRP A 33 -7.50 7.24 -15.29
N HIS A 34 -8.43 6.92 -14.38
CA HIS A 34 -8.98 5.55 -14.25
C HIS A 34 -9.59 4.96 -15.53
N ALA A 35 -10.11 5.80 -16.43
CA ALA A 35 -10.74 5.38 -17.68
C ALA A 35 -9.74 5.23 -18.85
N SER A 36 -8.47 5.61 -18.65
CA SER A 36 -7.40 5.41 -19.63
C SER A 36 -6.95 3.95 -19.67
N GLU A 37 -6.35 3.53 -20.77
CA GLU A 37 -5.64 2.25 -20.92
C GLU A 37 -4.12 2.44 -21.05
N ASP A 38 -3.64 3.68 -20.97
CA ASP A 38 -2.22 4.03 -21.09
C ASP A 38 -1.62 4.34 -19.71
N LEU A 39 -0.45 3.77 -19.44
CA LEU A 39 0.36 4.05 -18.25
C LEU A 39 1.39 5.17 -18.50
N GLU A 40 1.38 5.79 -19.69
CA GLU A 40 2.20 6.92 -20.09
C GLU A 40 3.71 6.73 -19.88
N GLY A 41 4.19 5.51 -20.10
CA GLY A 41 5.60 5.15 -19.91
C GLY A 41 6.08 5.24 -18.46
N CYS A 42 5.19 5.10 -17.47
CA CYS A 42 5.58 5.06 -16.05
C CYS A 42 6.29 3.74 -15.71
N ASP A 43 7.36 3.85 -14.93
CA ASP A 43 8.21 2.76 -14.44
C ASP A 43 7.73 2.20 -13.08
N ALA A 44 6.83 2.90 -12.40
CA ALA A 44 6.14 2.43 -11.20
C ALA A 44 4.73 3.04 -11.09
N ILE A 45 3.80 2.28 -10.53
CA ILE A 45 2.40 2.67 -10.38
C ILE A 45 2.02 2.75 -8.90
N LEU A 46 1.38 3.86 -8.52
CA LEU A 46 0.88 4.13 -7.19
C LEU A 46 -0.65 4.16 -7.24
N VAL A 47 -1.29 3.27 -6.50
CA VAL A 47 -2.74 3.24 -6.31
C VAL A 47 -3.03 3.94 -4.97
N PRO A 48 -3.52 5.18 -4.98
CA PRO A 48 -3.61 6.00 -3.78
C PRO A 48 -4.75 5.59 -2.86
N GLY A 49 -4.74 6.16 -1.65
CA GLY A 49 -5.86 6.07 -0.72
C GLY A 49 -7.05 6.96 -1.09
N GLY A 50 -8.14 6.80 -0.33
CA GLY A 50 -9.37 7.57 -0.48
C GLY A 50 -10.60 6.70 -0.36
N PHE A 51 -11.64 7.05 -1.10
CA PHE A 51 -12.92 6.32 -1.15
C PHE A 51 -13.34 6.21 -2.61
N ALA A 52 -12.58 5.46 -3.42
CA ALA A 52 -12.87 5.32 -4.84
C ALA A 52 -14.32 4.82 -5.03
N TYR A 53 -15.10 5.56 -5.83
CA TYR A 53 -16.53 5.38 -6.04
C TYR A 53 -17.37 5.40 -4.75
N GLY A 54 -16.89 6.13 -3.73
CA GLY A 54 -17.56 6.27 -2.42
C GLY A 54 -17.63 4.97 -1.62
N ASP A 55 -16.89 3.93 -2.03
CA ASP A 55 -16.98 2.57 -1.49
C ASP A 55 -18.44 2.03 -1.45
N TYR A 56 -19.31 2.51 -2.34
CA TYR A 56 -20.76 2.31 -2.25
C TYR A 56 -21.23 0.85 -2.29
N LEU A 57 -20.52 -0.02 -3.01
CA LEU A 57 -20.82 -1.45 -3.03
C LEU A 57 -20.02 -2.18 -1.94
N ARG A 58 -18.70 -1.99 -2.01
CA ARG A 58 -17.66 -2.51 -1.12
C ARG A 58 -16.39 -1.75 -1.47
N THR A 59 -15.50 -1.51 -0.50
CA THR A 59 -14.23 -0.83 -0.74
C THR A 59 -13.46 -1.42 -1.92
N GLY A 60 -13.03 -0.55 -2.82
CA GLY A 60 -12.22 -0.91 -4.00
C GLY A 60 -12.90 -1.77 -5.07
N ALA A 61 -14.08 -2.36 -4.81
CA ALA A 61 -14.71 -3.32 -5.73
C ALA A 61 -15.05 -2.70 -7.08
N ILE A 62 -15.66 -1.51 -7.11
CA ILE A 62 -16.01 -0.81 -8.36
C ILE A 62 -14.74 -0.38 -9.11
N ALA A 63 -13.77 0.17 -8.38
CA ALA A 63 -12.50 0.63 -8.95
C ALA A 63 -11.67 -0.51 -9.56
N SER A 64 -11.80 -1.75 -9.06
CA SER A 64 -11.11 -2.92 -9.62
C SER A 64 -11.46 -3.22 -11.09
N PHE A 65 -12.63 -2.74 -11.55
CA PHE A 65 -13.11 -2.86 -12.93
C PHE A 65 -12.77 -1.65 -13.82
N ALA A 66 -12.10 -0.62 -13.30
CA ALA A 66 -11.70 0.53 -14.09
C ALA A 66 -10.75 0.11 -15.23
N HIS A 67 -10.82 0.79 -16.38
CA HIS A 67 -10.06 0.42 -17.57
C HIS A 67 -8.55 0.39 -17.31
N ILE A 68 -8.04 1.34 -16.51
CA ILE A 68 -6.62 1.42 -16.15
C ILE A 68 -6.12 0.20 -15.39
N MET A 69 -7.00 -0.56 -14.73
CA MET A 69 -6.57 -1.74 -13.97
C MET A 69 -6.10 -2.88 -14.87
N GLN A 70 -6.55 -2.95 -16.12
CA GLN A 70 -6.08 -3.97 -17.08
C GLN A 70 -4.60 -3.81 -17.44
N PRO A 71 -4.11 -2.63 -17.88
CA PRO A 71 -2.68 -2.43 -18.10
C PRO A 71 -1.88 -2.50 -16.79
N VAL A 72 -2.42 -2.06 -15.64
CA VAL A 72 -1.73 -2.23 -14.34
C VAL A 72 -1.49 -3.71 -14.01
N LYS A 73 -2.47 -4.59 -14.26
CA LYS A 73 -2.30 -6.04 -14.09
C LYS A 73 -1.19 -6.61 -14.97
N LYS A 74 -1.16 -6.22 -16.25
CA LYS A 74 -0.11 -6.63 -17.19
C LYS A 74 1.26 -6.11 -16.76
N PHE A 75 1.32 -4.86 -16.33
CA PHE A 75 2.53 -4.21 -15.84
C PHE A 75 3.10 -4.94 -14.61
N ALA A 76 2.26 -5.26 -13.63
CA ALA A 76 2.65 -6.04 -12.45
C ALA A 76 3.10 -7.46 -12.81
N ALA A 77 2.41 -8.13 -13.74
CA ALA A 77 2.81 -9.48 -14.21
C ALA A 77 4.18 -9.48 -14.89
N ASN A 78 4.59 -8.35 -15.50
CA ASN A 78 5.89 -8.16 -16.11
C ASN A 78 6.97 -7.68 -15.12
N GLY A 79 6.70 -7.73 -13.80
CA GLY A 79 7.65 -7.34 -12.76
C GLY A 79 7.66 -5.85 -12.42
N GLY A 80 6.77 -5.05 -13.01
CA GLY A 80 6.65 -3.62 -12.70
C GLY A 80 6.24 -3.38 -11.23
N LEU A 81 6.71 -2.27 -10.64
CA LEU A 81 6.45 -1.97 -9.24
C LEU A 81 5.08 -1.32 -9.04
N VAL A 82 4.22 -1.92 -8.21
CA VAL A 82 2.90 -1.37 -7.87
C VAL A 82 2.74 -1.25 -6.36
N LEU A 83 2.41 -0.05 -5.87
CA LEU A 83 2.14 0.21 -4.46
C LEU A 83 0.68 0.66 -4.27
N GLY A 84 -0.09 -0.08 -3.48
CA GLY A 84 -1.45 0.27 -3.07
C GLY A 84 -1.51 0.73 -1.62
N ILE A 85 -2.01 1.95 -1.41
CA ILE A 85 -2.07 2.61 -0.09
C ILE A 85 -3.53 2.72 0.35
N CYS A 86 -3.88 2.21 1.53
CA CYS A 86 -5.22 2.25 2.11
C CYS A 86 -6.28 1.71 1.12
N ASN A 87 -7.07 2.59 0.47
CA ASN A 87 -8.01 2.19 -0.58
C ASN A 87 -7.34 1.53 -1.78
N GLY A 88 -6.11 1.91 -2.10
CA GLY A 88 -5.30 1.20 -3.08
C GLY A 88 -5.05 -0.26 -2.71
N PHE A 89 -4.80 -0.58 -1.44
CA PHE A 89 -4.64 -1.99 -1.01
C PHE A 89 -5.95 -2.77 -1.21
N GLN A 90 -7.09 -2.18 -0.86
CA GLN A 90 -8.41 -2.77 -1.09
C GLN A 90 -8.64 -3.05 -2.59
N ILE A 91 -8.32 -2.09 -3.47
CA ILE A 91 -8.41 -2.24 -4.93
C ILE A 91 -7.49 -3.35 -5.44
N LEU A 92 -6.27 -3.46 -4.91
CA LEU A 92 -5.32 -4.52 -5.31
C LEU A 92 -5.83 -5.91 -4.93
N CYS A 93 -6.47 -6.07 -3.77
CA CYS A 93 -7.12 -7.32 -3.38
C CYS A 93 -8.32 -7.64 -4.28
N GLU A 94 -9.24 -6.68 -4.47
CA GLU A 94 -10.43 -6.86 -5.32
C GLU A 94 -10.09 -7.14 -6.79
N SER A 95 -8.96 -6.60 -7.28
CA SER A 95 -8.47 -6.84 -8.63
C SER A 95 -7.71 -8.17 -8.79
N GLY A 96 -7.43 -8.88 -7.70
CA GLY A 96 -6.67 -10.14 -7.69
C GLY A 96 -5.16 -9.96 -7.85
N LEU A 97 -4.64 -8.73 -7.70
CA LEU A 97 -3.20 -8.46 -7.68
C LEU A 97 -2.55 -8.84 -6.34
N LEU A 98 -3.35 -8.83 -5.27
CA LEU A 98 -2.97 -9.33 -3.95
C LEU A 98 -4.03 -10.29 -3.42
N PRO A 99 -3.65 -11.28 -2.59
CA PRO A 99 -4.61 -12.22 -2.02
C PRO A 99 -5.30 -11.66 -0.76
N GLY A 100 -6.46 -12.23 -0.44
CA GLY A 100 -7.25 -11.86 0.74
C GLY A 100 -8.23 -10.72 0.48
N ALA A 101 -8.81 -10.20 1.56
CA ALA A 101 -9.80 -9.14 1.53
C ALA A 101 -9.63 -8.20 2.73
N LEU A 102 -10.13 -6.97 2.59
CA LEU A 102 -10.15 -5.97 3.63
C LEU A 102 -11.59 -5.80 4.09
N MET A 103 -11.86 -6.21 5.33
CA MET A 103 -13.18 -6.15 5.93
C MET A 103 -13.35 -4.90 6.77
N ARG A 104 -14.59 -4.64 7.18
CA ARG A 104 -14.90 -3.63 8.20
C ARG A 104 -14.07 -3.87 9.47
N ASN A 105 -13.57 -2.80 10.07
CA ASN A 105 -12.82 -2.86 11.32
C ASN A 105 -13.64 -3.62 12.39
N ALA A 106 -12.98 -4.42 13.23
CA ALA A 106 -13.65 -5.25 14.23
C ALA A 106 -14.54 -4.45 15.20
N ASN A 107 -14.19 -3.19 15.48
CA ASN A 107 -14.98 -2.27 16.30
C ASN A 107 -16.05 -1.49 15.52
N GLN A 108 -16.18 -1.72 14.21
CA GLN A 108 -17.15 -1.07 13.30
C GLN A 108 -17.03 0.46 13.17
N HIS A 109 -15.94 1.05 13.65
CA HIS A 109 -15.69 2.49 13.60
C HIS A 109 -14.61 2.85 12.59
N TYR A 110 -14.71 4.07 12.03
CA TYR A 110 -13.62 4.67 11.28
C TYR A 110 -12.49 5.01 12.24
N ILE A 111 -11.25 4.64 11.87
CA ILE A 111 -10.07 4.87 12.71
C ILE A 111 -9.17 5.86 11.99
N CYS A 112 -8.87 6.96 12.67
CA CYS A 112 -7.91 7.97 12.25
C CYS A 112 -6.91 8.20 13.39
N LYS A 113 -5.73 7.59 13.32
CA LYS A 113 -4.70 7.73 14.37
C LYS A 113 -3.30 7.39 13.87
N GLN A 114 -2.29 7.81 14.61
CA GLN A 114 -0.91 7.35 14.44
C GLN A 114 -0.76 5.94 15.01
N VAL A 115 -0.09 5.06 14.27
CA VAL A 115 0.21 3.68 14.68
C VAL A 115 1.68 3.36 14.49
N HIS A 116 2.14 2.28 15.11
CA HIS A 116 3.48 1.75 14.91
C HIS A 116 3.39 0.45 14.11
N LEU A 117 4.37 0.25 13.23
CA LEU A 117 4.48 -0.89 12.35
C LEU A 117 5.83 -1.53 12.58
N ARG A 118 5.87 -2.84 12.71
CA ARG A 118 7.13 -3.59 12.64
C ARG A 118 7.35 -4.08 11.22
N THR A 119 8.54 -3.84 10.71
CA THR A 119 9.00 -4.36 9.42
C THR A 119 9.31 -5.84 9.54
N GLU A 120 8.60 -6.68 8.78
CA GLU A 120 8.76 -8.15 8.83
C GLU A 120 9.72 -8.64 7.75
N THR A 121 9.66 -8.06 6.54
CA THR A 121 10.52 -8.44 5.41
C THR A 121 11.24 -7.25 4.81
N VAL A 122 12.49 -7.47 4.42
CA VAL A 122 13.36 -6.49 3.75
C VAL A 122 13.77 -6.98 2.36
N THR A 123 13.08 -8.00 1.84
CA THR A 123 13.42 -8.71 0.60
C THR A 123 12.59 -8.26 -0.60
N SER A 124 12.19 -6.99 -0.60
CA SER A 124 11.36 -6.39 -1.65
C SER A 124 11.86 -4.98 -2.01
N PRO A 125 11.67 -4.53 -3.26
CA PRO A 125 11.97 -3.16 -3.70
C PRO A 125 11.37 -2.04 -2.83
N PHE A 126 10.31 -2.33 -2.06
CA PHE A 126 9.67 -1.35 -1.17
C PHE A 126 10.32 -1.28 0.22
N THR A 127 11.04 -2.32 0.66
CA THR A 127 11.48 -2.49 2.05
C THR A 127 12.97 -2.80 2.19
N ASN A 128 13.73 -2.83 1.10
CA ASN A 128 15.15 -3.19 1.08
C ASN A 128 16.06 -2.19 1.81
N SER A 129 15.64 -0.93 1.97
CA SER A 129 16.36 0.09 2.74
C SER A 129 15.99 0.10 4.24
N LEU A 130 15.13 -0.83 4.68
CA LEU A 130 14.75 -1.00 6.09
C LEU A 130 15.54 -2.14 6.73
N ALA A 131 15.53 -2.20 8.06
CA ALA A 131 16.06 -3.33 8.83
C ALA A 131 14.92 -4.28 9.29
N PRO A 132 15.15 -5.60 9.36
CA PRO A 132 14.21 -6.52 9.97
C PRO A 132 13.89 -6.11 11.42
N GLY A 133 12.62 -6.05 11.78
CA GLY A 133 12.17 -5.61 13.10
C GLY A 133 12.18 -4.09 13.31
N GLN A 134 12.59 -3.30 12.31
CA GLN A 134 12.54 -1.83 12.41
C GLN A 134 11.11 -1.35 12.65
N ILE A 135 10.95 -0.44 13.61
CA ILE A 135 9.67 0.17 13.96
C ILE A 135 9.49 1.47 13.20
N LEU A 136 8.38 1.55 12.48
CA LEU A 136 7.97 2.73 11.72
C LEU A 136 6.71 3.32 12.34
N LYS A 137 6.55 4.64 12.25
CA LYS A 137 5.36 5.35 12.69
C LYS A 137 4.63 5.95 11.49
N MET A 138 3.38 5.52 11.27
CA MET A 138 2.56 5.99 10.15
C MET A 138 1.11 6.21 10.59
N PRO A 139 0.38 7.18 10.01
CA PRO A 139 -1.04 7.33 10.24
C PRO A 139 -1.84 6.24 9.50
N ILE A 140 -3.00 5.91 10.06
CA ILE A 140 -4.07 5.16 9.39
C ILE A 140 -5.32 6.04 9.30
N GLY A 141 -6.15 5.78 8.29
CA GLY A 141 -7.43 6.45 8.06
C GLY A 141 -8.37 5.53 7.29
N HIS A 142 -9.13 4.69 7.99
CA HIS A 142 -10.01 3.71 7.32
C HIS A 142 -11.16 3.18 8.20
N MET A 143 -12.27 2.79 7.54
CA MET A 143 -13.37 2.00 8.13
C MET A 143 -13.22 0.50 7.83
N GLU A 144 -12.59 0.15 6.71
CA GLU A 144 -12.48 -1.23 6.23
C GLU A 144 -11.01 -1.62 6.04
N GLY A 145 -10.24 -1.69 7.13
CA GLY A 145 -8.81 -2.05 7.07
C GLY A 145 -8.47 -3.40 7.68
N ASN A 146 -9.47 -4.18 8.08
CA ASN A 146 -9.28 -5.46 8.73
C ASN A 146 -8.91 -6.52 7.69
N TYR A 147 -7.62 -6.81 7.54
CA TYR A 147 -7.12 -7.80 6.60
C TYR A 147 -7.50 -9.22 7.02
N PHE A 148 -8.03 -9.98 6.07
CA PHE A 148 -8.44 -11.37 6.25
C PHE A 148 -8.10 -12.21 5.02
N CYS A 149 -7.75 -13.46 5.25
CA CYS A 149 -7.58 -14.49 4.23
C CYS A 149 -7.84 -15.88 4.84
N ASP A 150 -7.97 -16.90 4.00
CA ASP A 150 -8.07 -18.28 4.49
C ASP A 150 -6.73 -18.83 5.00
N ASP A 151 -6.79 -19.95 5.72
CA ASP A 151 -5.62 -20.57 6.35
C ASP A 151 -4.53 -20.97 5.33
N SER A 152 -4.93 -21.41 4.13
CA SER A 152 -4.00 -21.75 3.05
C SER A 152 -3.21 -20.52 2.58
N THR A 153 -3.91 -19.43 2.31
CA THR A 153 -3.33 -18.15 1.88
C THR A 153 -2.40 -17.61 2.97
N LEU A 154 -2.84 -17.67 4.22
CA LEU A 154 -2.02 -17.23 5.36
C LEU A 154 -0.73 -18.05 5.49
N ALA A 155 -0.83 -19.38 5.38
CA ALA A 155 0.34 -20.26 5.42
C ALA A 155 1.32 -19.96 4.27
N GLU A 156 0.81 -19.65 3.08
CA GLU A 156 1.60 -19.25 1.92
C GLU A 156 2.30 -17.90 2.14
N LEU A 157 1.58 -16.88 2.62
CA LEU A 157 2.13 -15.57 2.95
C LEU A 157 3.27 -15.66 3.97
N ARG A 158 3.10 -16.49 5.01
CA ARG A 158 4.13 -16.75 6.03
C ARG A 158 5.35 -17.47 5.45
N SER A 159 5.14 -18.61 4.79
CA SER A 159 6.24 -19.46 4.28
C SER A 159 7.08 -18.77 3.20
N GLN A 160 6.46 -17.91 2.39
CA GLN A 160 7.15 -17.16 1.34
C GLN A 160 7.66 -15.79 1.79
N ASN A 161 7.53 -15.45 3.09
CA ASN A 161 7.97 -14.18 3.67
C ASN A 161 7.40 -12.95 2.93
N ARG A 162 6.07 -12.96 2.71
CA ARG A 162 5.30 -11.93 1.98
C ARG A 162 4.49 -11.00 2.87
N ILE A 163 4.58 -11.16 4.18
CA ILE A 163 4.03 -10.17 5.13
C ILE A 163 5.07 -9.07 5.25
N ALA A 164 4.73 -7.84 4.85
CA ALA A 164 5.66 -6.72 4.84
C ALA A 164 5.69 -6.00 6.19
N PHE A 165 4.50 -5.75 6.74
CA PHE A 165 4.32 -4.98 7.95
C PHE A 165 3.26 -5.60 8.85
N ARG A 166 3.50 -5.54 10.16
CA ARG A 166 2.49 -5.81 11.17
C ARG A 166 2.31 -4.60 12.08
N TYR A 167 1.08 -4.35 12.51
CA TYR A 167 0.83 -3.43 13.62
C TYR A 167 1.54 -3.91 14.87
N ALA A 168 2.22 -3.00 15.55
CA ALA A 168 3.06 -3.30 16.70
C ALA A 168 2.93 -2.21 17.77
N SER A 169 3.36 -2.53 18.99
CA SER A 169 3.61 -1.53 20.02
C SER A 169 4.79 -0.62 19.66
N THR A 170 5.02 0.43 20.45
CA THR A 170 6.21 1.28 20.34
C THR A 170 7.53 0.53 20.54
N SER A 171 7.51 -0.61 21.22
CA SER A 171 8.67 -1.50 21.43
C SER A 171 8.78 -2.61 20.37
N GLY A 172 7.86 -2.70 19.41
CA GLY A 172 7.87 -3.73 18.37
C GLY A 172 7.21 -5.05 18.75
N GLU A 173 6.45 -5.08 19.84
CA GLU A 173 5.68 -6.25 20.24
C GLU A 173 4.39 -6.34 19.44
N ILE A 174 4.04 -7.55 19.00
CA ILE A 174 2.81 -7.82 18.25
C ILE A 174 1.77 -8.32 19.23
N THR A 175 0.90 -7.43 19.68
CA THR A 175 -0.14 -7.75 20.67
C THR A 175 -1.53 -7.43 20.13
N PRO A 176 -2.60 -8.05 20.65
CA PRO A 176 -3.97 -7.70 20.27
C PRO A 176 -4.29 -6.20 20.42
N GLU A 177 -3.71 -5.53 21.41
CA GLU A 177 -3.92 -4.09 21.68
C GLU A 177 -3.24 -3.20 20.64
N SER A 178 -2.13 -3.68 20.07
CA SER A 178 -1.46 -2.99 18.95
C SER A 178 -2.25 -3.08 17.65
N ASN A 179 -3.19 -4.04 17.53
CA ASN A 179 -4.08 -4.20 16.39
C ASN A 179 -5.19 -3.14 16.39
N PRO A 180 -5.16 -2.12 15.50
CA PRO A 180 -6.19 -1.10 15.53
C PRO A 180 -7.53 -1.62 15.01
N ASN A 181 -7.54 -2.59 14.11
CA ASN A 181 -8.67 -2.86 13.22
C ASN A 181 -9.13 -4.33 13.22
N GLY A 182 -8.40 -5.21 13.89
CA GLY A 182 -8.70 -6.63 13.98
C GLY A 182 -8.09 -7.48 12.88
N SER A 183 -7.18 -6.92 12.05
CA SER A 183 -6.49 -7.65 10.99
C SER A 183 -5.93 -8.96 11.51
N LEU A 184 -6.10 -10.03 10.74
CA LEU A 184 -5.54 -11.31 11.04
C LEU A 184 -4.03 -11.16 11.28
N GLU A 185 -3.58 -11.64 12.44
CA GLU A 185 -2.16 -11.66 12.80
C GLU A 185 -1.48 -10.28 12.83
N ASN A 186 -2.27 -9.21 13.06
CA ASN A 186 -1.83 -7.82 13.01
C ASN A 186 -1.30 -7.38 11.64
N ILE A 187 -1.63 -8.06 10.54
CA ILE A 187 -1.12 -7.72 9.22
C ILE A 187 -1.57 -6.31 8.82
N ALA A 188 -0.60 -5.45 8.50
CA ALA A 188 -0.80 -4.08 8.04
C ALA A 188 -0.44 -3.90 6.55
N GLY A 189 0.35 -4.81 5.98
CA GLY A 189 0.64 -4.85 4.56
C GLY A 189 1.30 -6.15 4.10
N ILE A 190 1.07 -6.50 2.84
CA ILE A 190 1.51 -7.76 2.21
C ILE A 190 2.06 -7.51 0.80
N LEU A 191 2.83 -8.50 0.32
CA LEU A 191 3.45 -8.50 -1.00
C LEU A 191 2.81 -9.55 -1.92
N SER A 192 2.85 -9.32 -3.23
CA SER A 192 2.57 -10.35 -4.24
C SER A 192 3.63 -11.46 -4.22
N GLU A 193 3.35 -12.57 -4.91
CA GLU A 193 4.30 -13.68 -5.08
C GLU A 193 5.66 -13.21 -5.62
N GLY A 194 5.66 -12.36 -6.65
CA GLY A 194 6.85 -11.73 -7.22
C GLY A 194 7.46 -10.60 -6.37
N LYS A 195 6.84 -10.25 -5.24
CA LYS A 195 7.24 -9.16 -4.31
C LYS A 195 7.38 -7.77 -4.95
N ASN A 196 6.85 -7.59 -6.15
CA ASN A 196 6.82 -6.34 -6.92
C ASN A 196 5.50 -5.57 -6.77
N VAL A 197 4.52 -6.13 -6.05
CA VAL A 197 3.29 -5.43 -5.65
C VAL A 197 3.23 -5.41 -4.13
N LEU A 198 3.07 -4.24 -3.54
CA LEU A 198 2.86 -4.03 -2.10
C LEU A 198 1.48 -3.39 -1.88
N GLY A 199 0.70 -3.98 -0.98
CA GLY A 199 -0.51 -3.36 -0.47
C GLY A 199 -0.37 -3.11 1.03
N MET A 200 -0.73 -1.91 1.50
CA MET A 200 -0.70 -1.58 2.92
C MET A 200 -1.82 -0.63 3.32
N MET A 201 -2.35 -0.79 4.54
CA MET A 201 -3.39 0.09 5.09
C MET A 201 -2.88 1.43 5.65
N PRO A 202 -1.70 1.50 6.31
CA PRO A 202 -1.11 2.77 6.74
C PRO A 202 -0.73 3.66 5.56
N HIS A 203 -0.65 4.97 5.81
CA HIS A 203 -0.41 6.02 4.82
C HIS A 203 1.04 6.51 4.84
N PRO A 204 1.95 5.90 4.04
CA PRO A 204 3.31 6.42 3.88
C PRO A 204 3.32 7.81 3.21
N ASP A 205 2.35 8.07 2.31
CA ASP A 205 2.09 9.36 1.67
C ASP A 205 1.79 10.49 2.67
N ARG A 206 1.22 10.16 3.84
CA ARG A 206 0.94 11.12 4.93
C ARG A 206 1.95 11.06 6.08
N SER A 207 3.07 10.38 5.88
CA SER A 207 4.17 10.27 6.86
C SER A 207 5.53 10.40 6.18
N SER A 208 5.61 11.27 5.17
CA SER A 208 6.84 11.53 4.42
C SER A 208 7.56 12.83 4.83
N GLU A 209 7.01 13.57 5.80
CA GLU A 209 7.56 14.84 6.27
C GLU A 209 7.44 14.93 7.79
N THR A 210 8.51 15.35 8.48
CA THR A 210 8.48 15.52 9.95
C THR A 210 7.35 16.44 10.41
N LEU A 211 6.97 17.43 9.59
CA LEU A 211 5.85 18.34 9.85
C LEU A 211 4.50 17.61 10.00
N LEU A 212 4.32 16.48 9.31
CA LEU A 212 3.11 15.63 9.37
C LEU A 212 3.15 14.63 10.55
N GLY A 213 4.18 14.71 11.40
CA GLY A 213 4.33 13.91 12.62
C GLY A 213 5.15 12.62 12.46
N SER A 214 5.62 12.32 11.25
CA SER A 214 6.58 11.26 10.92
C SER A 214 7.12 11.43 9.50
N ALA A 215 8.38 11.03 9.27
CA ALA A 215 9.01 10.97 7.94
C ALA A 215 9.32 9.53 7.48
N ASP A 216 8.87 8.53 8.24
CA ASP A 216 9.19 7.12 8.00
C ASP A 216 8.62 6.60 6.67
N GLY A 217 7.49 7.13 6.23
CA GLY A 217 6.85 6.80 4.95
C GLY A 217 7.71 7.12 3.73
N LEU A 218 8.55 8.16 3.81
CA LEU A 218 9.43 8.57 2.71
C LEU A 218 10.45 7.48 2.36
N ILE A 219 10.83 6.64 3.34
CA ILE A 219 11.81 5.58 3.15
C ILE A 219 11.34 4.59 2.07
N LEU A 220 10.04 4.26 2.05
CA LEU A 220 9.46 3.32 1.08
C LEU A 220 9.53 3.86 -0.35
N PHE A 221 9.18 5.14 -0.54
CA PHE A 221 9.20 5.74 -1.88
C PHE A 221 10.64 5.93 -2.41
N LYS A 222 11.60 6.24 -1.52
CA LYS A 222 13.03 6.28 -1.89
C LYS A 222 13.56 4.90 -2.25
N ALA A 223 13.21 3.86 -1.48
CA ALA A 223 13.57 2.48 -1.79
C ALA A 223 13.06 2.04 -3.17
N MET A 224 11.83 2.40 -3.53
CA MET A 224 11.30 2.17 -4.88
C MET A 224 12.15 2.85 -5.96
N ALA A 225 12.47 4.14 -5.78
CA ALA A 225 13.26 4.90 -6.75
C ALA A 225 14.69 4.35 -6.89
N GLU A 226 15.31 3.89 -5.79
CA GLU A 226 16.62 3.24 -5.78
C GLU A 226 16.58 1.89 -6.50
N ALA A 227 15.55 1.08 -6.25
CA ALA A 227 15.38 -0.21 -6.89
C ALA A 227 15.21 -0.10 -8.42
N LEU A 228 14.41 0.87 -8.88
CA LEU A 228 14.24 1.16 -10.31
C LEU A 228 15.56 1.63 -10.96
N ALA A 229 16.37 2.40 -10.23
CA ALA A 229 17.65 2.89 -10.73
C ALA A 229 18.67 1.76 -10.90
N ALA A 230 18.62 0.74 -10.05
CA ALA A 230 19.52 -0.41 -10.11
C ALA A 230 19.22 -1.37 -11.28
N THR A 231 18.00 -1.29 -11.85
CA THR A 231 17.57 -2.12 -12.98
C THR A 231 17.67 -1.43 -14.36
N ALA A 232 18.01 -0.13 -14.37
CA ALA A 232 18.17 0.68 -15.58
C ALA A 232 19.60 0.64 -16.12
#